data_AF-A0A9P4GQ34-F1
#
_entry.id   AF-A0A9P4GQ34-F1
#
_cell.length_a   1.000
_cell.length_b   1.000
_cell.length_c   1.000
_cell.angle_alpha   90.00
_cell.angle_beta   90.00
_cell.angle_gamma   90.00
#
_symmetry.space_group_name_H-M   'P 1'
#
loop_
_entity.id
_entity.type
_entity.pdbx_description
1 polymer ?
#
loop_
_entity_poly.entity_id
_entity_poly.type
_entity_poly.pdbx_seq_one_letter_code
_entity_poly.pdbx_strand_id
1 'polypeptide(L)'
;MATNFHALRRDFDPDDDARTSVEMLHTGLQRDTESISSRQWTRKDDREQTFAQNWSAFPWRTFFIVLTLPLALAPIVTLAAAAETASRNYIQGRDCYPNGSWKEADGATWRIMDSSYFFTPNLSFGAFSFTQVKVIDIAWDLIIGRGGQMLLAYVNYRVFNEWLVYHMELHLTSYKMYAAVAFETTTMRTLGVLGKEFLAFGKGTWRRFFRWLAMLSMIISTIYVLSFPTLMAALTGYITTNEPYLQNYERNLIEWSQIERVVYVINDAGRIGFDKPLVVTLQDSALVNYVNIYRQQFEGNNTKYYDMPGVRPGVGTFYADNSSTWELEGGQPNRLPSPSLNITLFEVDGEVRIPPEQVRHQYAFAINGRQGDLYNATYLQQNGSCKPSDTYQWGFSYIFLFMVSIFNFVWSCIMVGMWLDTCRGSRMYKSGRRPGLLRSIMDYSAAVREELGTEVEYLEEEELRQRLRDSGGALLVPKTELRVARASTGQDGGRQRSWKRSLTKGSTF
;
A
#
# COMPACT_ATOMS: atom_id res chain seq x y z
N MET A 1 3.92 -22.50 66.59
CA MET A 1 4.82 -23.40 65.85
C MET A 1 5.50 -22.58 64.78
N ALA A 2 6.76 -22.21 65.04
CA ALA A 2 7.62 -21.49 64.12
C ALA A 2 8.53 -22.50 63.43
N THR A 3 8.69 -22.36 62.11
CA THR A 3 9.75 -23.06 61.37
C THR A 3 10.39 -22.08 60.40
N ASN A 4 11.52 -21.53 60.84
CA ASN A 4 12.57 -20.96 60.03
C ASN A 4 13.13 -22.03 59.08
N PHE A 5 13.50 -21.63 57.86
CA PHE A 5 14.54 -22.35 57.12
C PHE A 5 15.52 -21.37 56.45
N HIS A 6 16.78 -21.76 56.58
CA HIS A 6 18.02 -21.02 56.40
C HIS A 6 18.43 -20.83 54.93
N ALA A 7 19.20 -19.76 54.69
CA ALA A 7 20.03 -19.56 53.51
C ALA A 7 21.21 -20.55 53.47
N LEU A 8 21.58 -20.99 52.26
CA LEU A 8 22.85 -21.67 51.99
C LEU A 8 23.73 -20.82 51.07
N ARG A 9 24.85 -20.42 51.66
CA ARG A 9 26.06 -19.83 51.05
C ARG A 9 26.79 -20.96 50.31
N ARG A 10 27.36 -20.66 49.13
CA ARG A 10 28.31 -21.55 48.45
C ARG A 10 29.70 -21.00 48.74
N ASP A 11 30.49 -21.79 49.46
CA ASP A 11 31.85 -21.46 49.82
C ASP A 11 32.83 -21.68 48.67
N PHE A 12 33.90 -20.91 48.82
CA PHE A 12 35.06 -20.66 48.00
C PHE A 12 36.10 -21.75 48.34
N ASP A 13 36.74 -22.34 47.33
CA ASP A 13 37.88 -23.23 47.52
C ASP A 13 39.15 -22.49 47.06
N PRO A 14 40.11 -22.23 47.96
CA PRO A 14 41.40 -21.64 47.65
C PRO A 14 42.48 -22.71 47.69
N ASP A 15 43.22 -22.91 46.59
CA ASP A 15 44.63 -23.28 46.70
C ASP A 15 45.37 -23.03 45.37
N ASP A 16 46.61 -22.63 45.56
CA ASP A 16 47.73 -22.54 44.65
C ASP A 16 47.72 -21.54 43.50
N ASP A 17 48.80 -20.83 43.20
CA ASP A 17 49.99 -20.38 43.92
C ASP A 17 50.67 -19.53 42.83
N ALA A 18 50.85 -18.23 42.99
CA ALA A 18 51.96 -17.60 43.68
C ALA A 18 53.04 -17.11 42.70
N ARG A 19 53.58 -15.95 43.09
CA ARG A 19 54.83 -15.29 42.67
C ARG A 19 54.76 -14.38 41.44
N THR A 20 54.58 -13.07 41.66
CA THR A 20 55.57 -12.02 42.06
C THR A 20 56.49 -11.64 40.89
N SER A 21 56.81 -10.37 40.63
CA SER A 21 57.34 -9.41 41.60
C SER A 21 57.30 -7.98 41.05
N VAL A 22 57.06 -7.03 41.95
CA VAL A 22 57.40 -5.61 41.83
C VAL A 22 58.77 -5.40 42.48
N GLU A 23 59.69 -4.69 41.83
CA GLU A 23 60.80 -3.92 42.44
C GLU A 23 61.39 -3.01 41.33
N MET A 24 61.16 -1.69 41.35
CA MET A 24 61.97 -0.62 41.96
C MET A 24 63.44 -0.55 41.51
N LEU A 25 63.77 0.55 40.79
CA LEU A 25 65.12 1.14 40.80
C LEU A 25 65.02 2.66 40.61
N HIS A 26 65.44 3.38 41.66
CA HIS A 26 65.64 4.82 41.74
C HIS A 26 67.04 5.18 41.23
N THR A 27 67.16 6.24 40.41
CA THR A 27 68.30 7.18 40.25
C THR A 27 67.91 8.11 39.09
N GLY A 28 67.96 9.44 39.10
CA GLY A 28 68.75 10.42 39.84
C GLY A 28 69.21 11.45 38.81
N LEU A 29 68.67 12.69 38.89
CA LEU A 29 69.16 13.99 38.39
C LEU A 29 70.17 14.03 37.22
N GLN A 30 69.85 14.78 36.15
CA GLN A 30 70.59 16.01 35.81
C GLN A 30 69.84 16.88 34.79
N ARG A 31 69.71 18.15 35.15
CA ARG A 31 69.32 19.29 34.32
C ARG A 31 70.57 19.67 33.52
N ASP A 32 70.47 19.87 32.21
CA ASP A 32 71.35 20.82 31.53
C ASP A 32 70.67 21.43 30.32
N THR A 33 70.93 22.73 30.22
CA THR A 33 70.35 23.71 29.31
C THR A 33 71.43 23.97 28.28
N GLU A 34 71.20 23.75 26.99
CA GLU A 34 71.98 24.45 25.97
C GLU A 34 71.27 24.49 24.61
N SER A 35 71.08 25.73 24.17
CA SER A 35 70.75 26.16 22.82
C SER A 35 71.84 25.75 21.83
N ILE A 36 71.46 25.40 20.58
CA ILE A 36 72.11 25.85 19.34
C ILE A 36 71.19 25.52 18.15
N SER A 37 71.18 26.45 17.20
CA SER A 37 70.30 26.53 16.05
C SER A 37 70.64 25.57 14.90
N SER A 38 69.64 25.42 14.03
CA SER A 38 69.68 25.19 12.57
C SER A 38 70.39 23.95 12.03
N ARG A 39 69.61 22.90 11.76
CA ARG A 39 69.75 22.10 10.53
C ARG A 39 68.40 21.90 9.87
N GLN A 40 68.17 22.75 8.88
CA GLN A 40 67.09 22.70 7.91
C GLN A 40 67.24 21.44 7.05
N TRP A 41 66.39 20.44 7.30
CA TRP A 41 66.13 19.36 6.34
C TRP A 41 64.88 19.74 5.57
N THR A 42 65.06 20.27 4.37
CA THR A 42 63.99 20.40 3.38
C THR A 42 63.62 19.00 2.89
N ARG A 43 62.67 18.36 3.59
CA ARG A 43 61.98 17.18 3.09
C ARG A 43 61.01 17.65 2.00
N LYS A 44 61.39 17.40 0.74
CA LYS A 44 60.53 17.57 -0.43
C LYS A 44 59.51 16.43 -0.42
N ASP A 45 58.38 16.63 0.26
CA ASP A 45 57.24 15.71 0.17
C ASP A 45 56.45 16.02 -1.11
N ASP A 46 56.95 15.53 -2.25
CA ASP A 46 56.10 15.31 -3.44
C ASP A 46 55.23 14.09 -3.14
N ARG A 47 54.17 14.31 -2.36
CA ARG A 47 53.16 13.29 -2.05
C ARG A 47 52.02 13.45 -3.05
N GLU A 48 52.04 12.63 -4.10
CA GLU A 48 50.92 12.46 -5.02
C GLU A 48 49.63 12.30 -4.22
N GLN A 49 48.67 13.19 -4.49
CA GLN A 49 47.34 13.19 -3.87
C GLN A 49 46.62 11.89 -4.27
N THR A 50 46.72 10.90 -3.40
CA THR A 50 46.10 9.60 -3.63
C THR A 50 44.59 9.75 -3.45
N PHE A 51 43.83 9.26 -4.44
CA PHE A 51 42.36 9.24 -4.52
C PHE A 51 41.64 8.88 -3.20
N ALA A 52 42.30 8.09 -2.34
CA ALA A 52 41.85 7.70 -1.00
C ALA A 52 41.61 8.87 -0.02
N GLN A 53 42.33 9.99 -0.12
CA GLN A 53 42.11 11.14 0.77
C GLN A 53 40.81 11.89 0.42
N ASN A 54 40.50 12.06 -0.87
CA ASN A 54 39.22 12.60 -1.32
C ASN A 54 38.04 11.70 -0.92
N TRP A 55 38.26 10.38 -0.85
CA TRP A 55 37.24 9.42 -0.43
C TRP A 55 36.96 9.42 1.08
N SER A 56 37.91 9.87 1.90
CA SER A 56 37.76 10.05 3.35
C SER A 56 37.09 11.37 3.76
N ALA A 57 37.11 12.38 2.87
CA ALA A 57 36.48 13.68 3.07
C ALA A 57 34.99 13.69 2.68
N PHE A 58 34.53 12.67 1.96
CA PHE A 58 33.13 12.54 1.58
C PHE A 58 32.30 12.21 2.84
N PRO A 59 31.19 12.92 3.12
CA PRO A 59 30.43 12.73 4.34
C PRO A 59 29.56 11.47 4.22
N TRP A 60 30.21 10.31 4.27
CA TRP A 60 29.61 8.99 4.08
C TRP A 60 28.36 8.76 4.93
N ARG A 61 28.31 9.35 6.12
CA ARG A 61 27.14 9.26 7.01
C ARG A 61 25.91 9.99 6.47
N THR A 62 26.05 11.18 5.90
CA THR A 62 24.92 11.87 5.26
C THR A 62 24.61 11.24 3.91
N PHE A 63 25.62 10.77 3.18
CA PHE A 63 25.42 10.03 1.94
C PHE A 63 24.61 8.74 2.16
N PHE A 64 24.94 7.90 3.14
CA PHE A 64 24.16 6.69 3.42
C PHE A 64 22.71 6.99 3.80
N ILE A 65 22.45 8.05 4.58
CA ILE A 65 21.08 8.43 4.96
C ILE A 65 20.31 8.98 3.76
N VAL A 66 20.95 9.82 2.94
CA VAL A 66 20.35 10.36 1.72
C VAL A 66 20.15 9.27 0.66
N LEU A 67 21.01 8.25 0.62
CA LEU A 67 20.92 7.10 -0.28
C LEU A 67 19.87 6.08 0.16
N THR A 68 19.61 5.93 1.47
CA THR A 68 18.56 5.03 1.96
C THR A 68 17.15 5.47 1.54
N LEU A 69 16.94 6.77 1.32
CA LEU A 69 15.65 7.34 0.96
C LEU A 69 15.20 6.98 -0.47
N PRO A 70 16.00 7.15 -1.54
CA PRO A 70 15.68 6.65 -2.87
C PRO A 70 15.72 5.12 -2.95
N LEU A 71 16.57 4.45 -2.16
CA LEU A 71 16.59 2.97 -2.10
C LEU A 71 15.30 2.40 -1.47
N ALA A 72 14.70 3.11 -0.50
CA ALA A 72 13.41 2.76 0.08
C ALA A 72 12.22 3.16 -0.81
N LEU A 73 12.36 4.23 -1.62
CA LEU A 73 11.35 4.64 -2.60
C LEU A 73 11.32 3.75 -3.85
N ALA A 74 12.46 3.23 -4.30
CA ALA A 74 12.56 2.39 -5.48
C ALA A 74 11.60 1.17 -5.48
N PRO A 75 11.49 0.35 -4.41
CA PRO A 75 10.54 -0.75 -4.37
C PRO A 75 9.08 -0.26 -4.39
N ILE A 76 8.79 0.90 -3.78
CA ILE A 76 7.43 1.47 -3.77
C ILE A 76 7.04 1.94 -5.17
N VAL A 77 7.93 2.68 -5.84
CA VAL A 77 7.69 3.20 -7.19
C VAL A 77 7.62 2.06 -8.21
N THR A 78 8.47 1.04 -8.08
CA THR A 78 8.43 -0.13 -8.97
C THR A 78 7.17 -0.98 -8.74
N LEU A 79 6.73 -1.19 -7.50
CA LEU A 79 5.46 -1.86 -7.20
C LEU A 79 4.25 -1.05 -7.70
N ALA A 80 4.27 0.28 -7.55
CA ALA A 80 3.23 1.15 -8.09
C ALA A 80 3.18 1.09 -9.62
N ALA A 81 4.32 1.19 -10.30
CA ALA A 81 4.41 1.09 -11.75
C ALA A 81 3.99 -0.31 -12.26
N ALA A 82 4.38 -1.36 -11.55
CA ALA A 82 3.96 -2.73 -11.86
C ALA A 82 2.44 -2.90 -11.68
N ALA A 83 1.87 -2.36 -10.60
CA ALA A 83 0.43 -2.39 -10.34
C ALA A 83 -0.36 -1.56 -11.36
N GLU A 84 0.20 -0.43 -11.81
CA GLU A 84 -0.39 0.37 -12.89
C GLU A 84 -0.40 -0.42 -14.21
N THR A 85 0.71 -1.05 -14.55
CA THR A 85 0.82 -1.84 -15.78
C THR A 85 -0.13 -3.05 -15.74
N ALA A 86 -0.19 -3.73 -14.59
CA ALA A 86 -1.09 -4.86 -14.38
C ALA A 86 -2.57 -4.44 -14.44
N SER A 87 -2.94 -3.32 -13.81
CA SER A 87 -4.33 -2.82 -13.85
C SER A 87 -4.74 -2.33 -15.25
N ARG A 88 -3.83 -1.69 -16.00
CA ARG A 88 -4.09 -1.34 -17.42
C ARG A 88 -4.37 -2.57 -18.26
N ASN A 89 -3.51 -3.57 -18.17
CA ASN A 89 -3.67 -4.83 -18.90
C ASN A 89 -4.95 -5.57 -18.48
N TYR A 90 -5.29 -5.52 -17.19
CA TYR A 90 -6.50 -6.12 -16.64
C TYR A 90 -7.78 -5.46 -17.18
N ILE A 91 -7.79 -4.13 -17.32
CA ILE A 91 -8.99 -3.38 -17.77
C ILE A 91 -9.14 -3.39 -19.30
N GLN A 92 -8.05 -3.36 -20.07
CA GLN A 92 -8.11 -3.27 -21.53
C GLN A 92 -8.76 -4.49 -22.22
N GLY A 93 -8.68 -5.66 -21.59
CA GLY A 93 -9.15 -6.93 -22.14
C GLY A 93 -10.58 -7.34 -21.76
N ARG A 94 -11.33 -6.53 -21.00
CA ARG A 94 -12.68 -6.90 -20.53
C ARG A 94 -13.79 -6.15 -21.26
N ASP A 95 -14.87 -6.88 -21.52
CA ASP A 95 -16.11 -6.30 -22.06
C ASP A 95 -16.93 -5.59 -20.98
N CYS A 96 -16.82 -6.02 -19.73
CA CYS A 96 -17.47 -5.40 -18.59
C CYS A 96 -16.45 -4.79 -17.64
N TYR A 97 -16.58 -3.48 -17.40
CA TYR A 97 -15.73 -2.77 -16.45
C TYR A 97 -16.18 -3.02 -15.00
N PRO A 98 -15.27 -2.87 -14.01
CA PRO A 98 -15.58 -3.11 -12.60
C PRO A 98 -16.71 -2.25 -12.03
N ASN A 99 -17.00 -1.11 -12.65
CA ASN A 99 -18.12 -0.22 -12.30
C ASN A 99 -19.49 -0.74 -12.79
N GLY A 100 -19.53 -1.91 -13.45
CA GLY A 100 -20.75 -2.49 -14.04
C GLY A 100 -21.14 -1.88 -15.39
N SER A 101 -20.35 -0.94 -15.90
CA SER A 101 -20.55 -0.42 -17.26
C SER A 101 -20.01 -1.39 -18.30
N TRP A 102 -20.72 -1.48 -19.40
CA TRP A 102 -20.27 -2.23 -20.57
C TRP A 102 -19.32 -1.37 -21.39
N LYS A 103 -18.28 -1.99 -21.95
CA LYS A 103 -17.19 -1.33 -22.69
C LYS A 103 -17.67 -0.50 -23.88
N GLU A 104 -18.78 -0.91 -24.50
CA GLU A 104 -19.38 -0.26 -25.67
C GLU A 104 -20.47 0.77 -25.30
N ALA A 105 -20.73 0.98 -24.00
CA ALA A 105 -21.68 1.99 -23.53
C ALA A 105 -21.12 3.41 -23.68
N ASP A 106 -21.99 4.37 -24.02
CA ASP A 106 -21.60 5.76 -24.21
C ASP A 106 -21.05 6.36 -22.90
N GLY A 107 -19.84 6.91 -22.94
CA GLY A 107 -19.15 7.48 -21.77
C GLY A 107 -18.43 6.46 -20.88
N ALA A 108 -18.36 5.18 -21.27
CA ALA A 108 -17.56 4.19 -20.57
C ALA A 108 -16.06 4.52 -20.71
N THR A 109 -15.44 4.99 -19.62
CA THR A 109 -14.00 5.28 -19.60
C THR A 109 -13.24 4.28 -18.73
N TRP A 110 -12.09 3.84 -19.22
CA TRP A 110 -11.17 2.92 -18.54
C TRP A 110 -10.14 3.65 -17.67
N ARG A 111 -10.36 4.94 -17.37
CA ARG A 111 -9.37 5.76 -16.65
C ARG A 111 -9.16 5.22 -15.24
N ILE A 112 -7.93 4.80 -14.95
CA ILE A 112 -7.53 4.17 -13.67
C ILE A 112 -7.76 5.12 -12.48
N MET A 113 -7.64 6.42 -12.70
CA MET A 113 -7.83 7.47 -11.70
C MET A 113 -9.22 8.13 -11.81
N ASP A 114 -10.25 7.35 -12.14
CA ASP A 114 -11.63 7.82 -11.99
C ASP A 114 -12.12 7.52 -10.56
N SER A 115 -12.86 8.46 -9.99
CA SER A 115 -13.46 8.37 -8.65
C SER A 115 -14.41 7.18 -8.51
N SER A 116 -15.02 6.75 -9.62
CA SER A 116 -15.88 5.56 -9.68
C SER A 116 -15.15 4.27 -9.33
N TYR A 117 -13.82 4.22 -9.51
CA TYR A 117 -12.98 3.05 -9.22
C TYR A 117 -12.30 3.09 -7.84
N PHE A 118 -12.62 4.07 -6.99
CA PHE A 118 -11.91 4.28 -5.72
C PHE A 118 -12.03 3.08 -4.76
N PHE A 119 -13.23 2.53 -4.61
CA PHE A 119 -13.51 1.38 -3.74
C PHE A 119 -13.56 0.03 -4.48
N THR A 120 -13.44 0.03 -5.80
CA THR A 120 -13.48 -1.22 -6.57
C THR A 120 -12.08 -1.82 -6.66
N PRO A 121 -11.90 -3.12 -6.37
CA PRO A 121 -10.69 -3.84 -6.69
C PRO A 121 -10.46 -3.79 -8.20
N ASN A 122 -9.46 -3.04 -8.63
CA ASN A 122 -9.09 -2.93 -10.04
C ASN A 122 -7.87 -3.82 -10.39
N LEU A 123 -7.26 -4.42 -9.37
CA LEU A 123 -6.27 -5.48 -9.48
C LEU A 123 -6.82 -6.71 -8.77
N SER A 124 -7.63 -7.50 -9.49
CA SER A 124 -8.27 -8.70 -8.94
C SER A 124 -7.80 -9.97 -9.62
N PHE A 125 -7.73 -11.04 -8.85
CA PHE A 125 -7.13 -12.31 -9.24
C PHE A 125 -8.06 -13.48 -8.94
N GLY A 126 -7.95 -14.52 -9.76
CA GLY A 126 -8.68 -15.78 -9.60
C GLY A 126 -10.17 -15.69 -9.93
N ALA A 127 -10.80 -16.86 -9.87
CA ALA A 127 -12.24 -17.03 -9.92
C ALA A 127 -12.59 -17.98 -8.76
N PHE A 128 -13.32 -17.45 -7.78
CA PHE A 128 -13.56 -18.09 -6.50
C PHE A 128 -15.06 -18.09 -6.20
N SER A 129 -15.48 -19.00 -5.33
CA SER A 129 -16.84 -18.93 -4.75
C SER A 129 -16.92 -17.83 -3.67
N PHE A 130 -18.13 -17.36 -3.40
CA PHE A 130 -18.38 -16.35 -2.35
C PHE A 130 -17.73 -16.71 -1.00
N THR A 131 -17.83 -17.97 -0.59
CA THR A 131 -17.30 -18.44 0.70
C THR A 131 -15.77 -18.39 0.73
N GLN A 132 -15.11 -18.83 -0.35
CA GLN A 132 -13.65 -18.81 -0.46
C GLN A 132 -13.12 -17.38 -0.37
N VAL A 133 -13.70 -16.45 -1.12
CA VAL A 133 -13.22 -15.07 -1.12
C VAL A 133 -13.42 -14.41 0.25
N LYS A 134 -14.55 -14.66 0.89
CA LYS A 134 -14.82 -14.12 2.23
C LYS A 134 -13.81 -14.63 3.27
N VAL A 135 -13.38 -15.88 3.16
CA VAL A 135 -12.33 -16.44 4.03
C VAL A 135 -10.99 -15.76 3.77
N ILE A 136 -10.63 -15.54 2.49
CA ILE A 136 -9.39 -14.84 2.12
C ILE A 136 -9.38 -13.41 2.68
N ASP A 137 -10.49 -12.69 2.53
CA ASP A 137 -10.64 -11.32 3.00
C ASP A 137 -10.51 -11.21 4.53
N ILE A 138 -11.21 -12.08 5.27
CA ILE A 138 -11.10 -12.15 6.74
C ILE A 138 -9.68 -12.52 7.18
N ALA A 139 -9.04 -13.48 6.51
CA ALA A 139 -7.67 -13.90 6.84
C ALA A 139 -6.66 -12.76 6.60
N TRP A 140 -6.84 -12.01 5.50
CA TRP A 140 -6.03 -10.84 5.19
C TRP A 140 -6.18 -9.75 6.26
N ASP A 141 -7.40 -9.39 6.62
CA ASP A 141 -7.68 -8.37 7.65
C ASP A 141 -7.12 -8.75 9.03
N LEU A 142 -7.20 -10.04 9.38
CA LEU A 142 -6.67 -10.53 10.64
C LEU A 142 -5.13 -10.53 10.64
N ILE A 143 -4.50 -11.15 9.65
CA ILE A 143 -3.05 -11.35 9.64
C ILE A 143 -2.34 -10.06 9.27
N ILE A 144 -2.71 -9.46 8.14
CA ILE A 144 -2.05 -8.25 7.62
C ILE A 144 -2.57 -7.02 8.34
N GLY A 145 -3.89 -6.87 8.48
CA GLY A 145 -4.49 -5.71 9.16
C GLY A 145 -4.10 -5.64 10.64
N ARG A 146 -4.46 -6.64 11.45
CA ARG A 146 -4.15 -6.63 12.90
C ARG A 146 -2.70 -6.98 13.20
N GLY A 147 -2.12 -7.97 12.54
CA GLY A 147 -0.71 -8.32 12.73
C GLY A 147 0.23 -7.19 12.31
N GLY A 148 -0.05 -6.53 11.18
CA GLY A 148 0.68 -5.33 10.76
C GLY A 148 0.52 -4.17 11.73
N GLN A 149 -0.69 -3.91 12.24
CA GLN A 149 -0.91 -2.91 13.28
C GLN A 149 -0.07 -3.19 14.53
N MET A 150 -0.01 -4.44 14.99
CA MET A 150 0.79 -4.83 16.16
C MET A 150 2.28 -4.60 15.92
N LEU A 151 2.78 -4.94 14.73
CA LEU A 151 4.18 -4.71 14.35
C LEU A 151 4.52 -3.22 14.30
N LEU A 152 3.68 -2.40 13.66
CA LEU A 152 3.87 -0.95 13.60
C LEU A 152 3.80 -0.32 15.00
N ALA A 153 2.88 -0.79 15.85
CA ALA A 153 2.77 -0.34 17.24
C ALA A 153 4.02 -0.68 18.05
N TYR A 154 4.62 -1.86 17.85
CA TYR A 154 5.88 -2.24 18.48
C TYR A 154 7.04 -1.35 18.05
N VAL A 155 7.15 -1.03 16.75
CA VAL A 155 8.17 -0.10 16.24
C VAL A 155 7.98 1.30 16.82
N ASN A 156 6.75 1.82 16.82
CA ASN A 156 6.40 3.08 17.47
C ASN A 156 6.79 3.08 18.95
N TYR A 157 6.45 2.00 19.66
CA TYR A 157 6.79 1.86 21.08
C TYR A 157 8.30 1.99 21.32
N ARG A 158 9.10 1.30 20.52
CA ARG A 158 10.56 1.36 20.64
C ARG A 158 11.11 2.76 20.35
N VAL A 159 10.76 3.33 19.21
CA VAL A 159 11.31 4.62 18.75
C VAL A 159 10.84 5.76 19.65
N PHE A 160 9.58 5.76 20.07
CA PHE A 160 9.04 6.82 20.94
C PHE A 160 9.65 6.78 22.34
N ASN A 161 9.90 5.59 22.90
CA ASN A 161 10.59 5.48 24.19
C ASN A 161 12.04 5.98 24.12
N GLU A 162 12.77 5.60 23.07
CA GLU A 162 14.13 6.10 22.83
C GLU A 162 14.14 7.63 22.64
N TRP A 163 13.13 8.18 21.95
CA TRP A 163 12.97 9.62 21.76
C TRP A 163 12.53 10.36 23.01
N LEU A 164 11.65 9.79 23.83
CA LEU A 164 11.19 10.38 25.09
C LEU A 164 12.38 10.66 26.01
N VAL A 165 13.31 9.71 26.14
CA VAL A 165 14.54 9.88 26.90
C VAL A 165 15.36 11.06 26.38
N TYR A 166 15.59 11.11 25.08
CA TYR A 166 16.32 12.21 24.46
C TYR A 166 15.64 13.56 24.70
N HIS A 167 14.32 13.60 24.59
CA HIS A 167 13.53 14.79 24.86
C HIS A 167 13.70 15.26 26.31
N MET A 168 13.76 14.34 27.27
CA MET A 168 13.98 14.65 28.70
C MET A 168 15.39 15.16 29.02
N GLU A 169 16.39 14.87 28.19
CA GLU A 169 17.74 15.47 28.32
C GLU A 169 17.76 16.96 27.96
N LEU A 170 16.81 17.39 27.11
CA LEU A 170 16.77 18.75 26.55
C LEU A 170 15.65 19.61 27.13
N HIS A 171 14.53 18.99 27.50
CA HIS A 171 13.29 19.66 27.84
C HIS A 171 12.60 19.01 29.04
N LEU A 172 11.90 19.85 29.79
CA LEU A 172 11.01 19.44 30.87
C LEU A 172 9.81 18.68 30.28
N THR A 173 9.52 17.49 30.80
CA THR A 173 8.37 16.66 30.40
C THR A 173 7.35 16.54 31.52
N SER A 174 6.06 16.68 31.21
CA SER A 174 5.02 16.40 32.19
C SER A 174 4.96 14.91 32.52
N TYR A 175 4.64 14.56 33.77
CA TYR A 175 4.38 13.18 34.19
C TYR A 175 3.33 12.47 33.34
N LYS A 176 2.31 13.22 32.87
CA LYS A 176 1.26 12.68 32.00
C LYS A 176 1.80 12.29 30.63
N MET A 177 2.70 13.11 30.08
CA MET A 177 3.36 12.84 28.80
C MET A 177 4.29 11.63 28.92
N TYR A 178 5.06 11.55 30.01
CA TYR A 178 5.92 10.40 30.25
C TYR A 178 5.11 9.10 30.38
N ALA A 179 4.08 9.08 31.23
CA ALA A 179 3.27 7.88 31.42
C ALA A 179 2.56 7.45 30.13
N ALA A 180 2.01 8.42 29.39
CA ALA A 180 1.42 8.20 28.08
C ALA A 180 2.41 7.50 27.12
N VAL A 181 3.58 8.11 26.91
CA VAL A 181 4.54 7.61 25.92
C VAL A 181 5.31 6.37 26.42
N ALA A 182 5.49 6.18 27.72
CA ALA A 182 6.21 5.02 28.24
C ALA A 182 5.34 3.76 28.32
N PHE A 183 4.04 3.91 28.59
CA PHE A 183 3.14 2.79 28.91
C PHE A 183 1.99 2.58 27.91
N GLU A 184 1.55 3.63 27.19
CA GLU A 184 0.35 3.58 26.34
C GLU A 184 0.58 4.17 24.92
N THR A 185 1.74 3.94 24.29
CA THR A 185 2.19 4.65 23.07
C THR A 185 1.20 4.77 21.91
N THR A 186 0.26 3.83 21.76
CA THR A 186 -0.67 3.75 20.63
C THR A 186 -2.14 3.75 21.08
N THR A 187 -2.50 4.59 22.06
CA THR A 187 -3.89 4.74 22.53
C THR A 187 -4.47 6.12 22.23
N MET A 188 -5.80 6.23 22.24
CA MET A 188 -6.50 7.52 22.09
C MET A 188 -6.15 8.50 23.23
N ARG A 189 -5.82 7.99 24.41
CA ARG A 189 -5.41 8.79 25.57
C ARG A 189 -4.10 9.52 25.30
N THR A 190 -3.12 8.82 24.71
CA THR A 190 -1.82 9.42 24.39
C THR A 190 -1.92 10.41 23.26
N LEU A 191 -2.78 10.15 22.27
CA LEU A 191 -3.12 11.12 21.24
C LEU A 191 -3.65 12.43 21.84
N GLY A 192 -4.57 12.35 22.82
CA GLY A 192 -5.11 13.52 23.52
C GLY A 192 -4.08 14.28 24.36
N VAL A 193 -3.18 13.56 25.05
CA VAL A 193 -2.09 14.17 25.84
C VAL A 193 -1.07 14.85 24.92
N LEU A 194 -0.63 14.17 23.85
CA LEU A 194 0.28 14.72 22.85
C LEU A 194 -0.34 15.93 22.13
N GLY A 195 -1.62 15.86 21.78
CA GLY A 195 -2.36 16.96 21.15
C GLY A 195 -2.49 18.19 22.04
N LYS A 196 -2.71 18.00 23.36
CA LYS A 196 -2.74 19.10 24.33
C LYS A 196 -1.37 19.79 24.44
N GLU A 197 -0.29 19.01 24.56
CA GLU A 197 1.08 19.52 24.61
C GLU A 197 1.49 20.19 23.28
N PHE A 198 0.96 19.72 22.15
CA PHE A 198 1.12 20.33 20.83
C PHE A 198 0.42 21.70 20.71
N LEU A 199 -0.78 21.85 21.29
CA LEU A 199 -1.56 23.09 21.24
C LEU A 199 -1.08 24.16 22.24
N ALA A 200 -0.37 23.79 23.31
CA ALA A 200 0.11 24.69 24.35
C ALA A 200 1.30 25.59 23.94
N PHE A 201 1.42 25.95 22.65
CA PHE A 201 2.60 26.64 22.12
C PHE A 201 2.57 28.17 22.30
N GLY A 202 3.69 28.71 22.83
CA GLY A 202 4.01 30.14 22.88
C GLY A 202 5.15 30.54 21.92
N LYS A 203 5.47 31.85 21.84
CA LYS A 203 6.33 32.49 20.80
C LYS A 203 7.69 31.79 20.53
N GLY A 204 8.09 31.87 19.26
CA GLY A 204 8.99 30.94 18.55
C GLY A 204 10.49 31.06 18.83
N THR A 205 11.12 29.89 18.98
CA THR A 205 12.58 29.70 18.96
C THR A 205 12.85 28.45 18.12
N TRP A 206 13.94 28.42 17.36
CA TRP A 206 14.28 27.33 16.42
C TRP A 206 14.34 25.94 17.09
N ARG A 207 14.83 25.84 18.33
CA ARG A 207 14.80 24.57 19.11
C ARG A 207 13.39 24.10 19.47
N ARG A 208 12.46 25.03 19.71
CA ARG A 208 11.06 24.71 20.00
C ARG A 208 10.31 24.24 18.75
N PHE A 209 10.72 24.68 17.55
CA PHE A 209 10.18 24.18 16.29
C PHE A 209 10.51 22.70 16.05
N PHE A 210 11.75 22.26 16.28
CA PHE A 210 12.08 20.83 16.16
C PHE A 210 11.33 19.97 17.17
N ARG A 211 11.15 20.46 18.40
CA ARG A 211 10.30 19.81 19.40
C ARG A 211 8.85 19.70 18.91
N TRP A 212 8.30 20.79 18.39
CA TRP A 212 6.95 20.81 17.81
C TRP A 212 6.80 19.79 16.69
N LEU A 213 7.77 19.75 15.77
CA LEU A 213 7.80 18.82 14.66
C LEU A 213 7.84 17.36 15.12
N ALA A 214 8.64 17.04 16.14
CA ALA A 214 8.72 15.70 16.70
C ALA A 214 7.42 15.28 17.42
N MET A 215 6.76 16.21 18.12
CA MET A 215 5.44 15.95 18.71
C MET A 215 4.38 15.71 17.63
N LEU A 216 4.37 16.53 16.58
CA LEU A 216 3.50 16.35 15.41
C LEU A 216 3.74 15.00 14.73
N SER A 217 5.00 14.60 14.57
CA SER A 217 5.35 13.34 13.93
C SER A 217 4.90 12.12 14.76
N MET A 218 4.97 12.20 16.09
CA MET A 218 4.36 11.19 16.98
C MET A 218 2.83 11.13 16.83
N ILE A 219 2.15 12.28 16.75
CA ILE A 219 0.70 12.35 16.54
C ILE A 219 0.29 11.73 15.20
N ILE A 220 0.95 12.13 14.10
CA ILE A 220 0.66 11.58 12.76
C ILE A 220 0.91 10.06 12.74
N SER A 221 2.02 9.62 13.34
CA SER A 221 2.35 8.21 13.40
C SER A 221 1.36 7.39 14.25
N THR A 222 0.91 7.91 15.39
CA THR A 222 -0.11 7.23 16.21
C THR A 222 -1.46 7.13 15.48
N ILE A 223 -1.90 8.21 14.82
CA ILE A 223 -3.11 8.19 13.98
C ILE A 223 -2.98 7.13 12.88
N TYR A 224 -1.82 7.04 12.21
CA TYR A 224 -1.59 6.05 11.17
C TYR A 224 -1.67 4.60 11.70
N VAL A 225 -1.03 4.30 12.84
CA VAL A 225 -1.09 2.96 13.43
C VAL A 225 -2.51 2.60 13.89
N LEU A 226 -3.27 3.57 14.37
CA LEU A 226 -4.67 3.36 14.76
C LEU A 226 -5.58 3.12 13.55
N SER A 227 -5.36 3.82 12.43
CA SER A 227 -6.14 3.67 11.20
C SER A 227 -5.63 2.54 10.28
N PHE A 228 -4.49 1.92 10.59
CA PHE A 228 -3.89 0.90 9.74
C PHE A 228 -4.82 -0.29 9.40
N PRO A 229 -5.53 -0.92 10.37
CA PRO A 229 -6.44 -2.03 10.05
C PRO A 229 -7.58 -1.59 9.14
N THR A 230 -8.15 -0.40 9.36
CA THR A 230 -9.22 0.13 8.52
C THR A 230 -8.73 0.46 7.11
N LEU A 231 -7.49 0.93 6.97
CA LEU A 231 -6.88 1.17 5.67
C LEU A 231 -6.60 -0.15 4.93
N MET A 232 -6.20 -1.21 5.63
CA MET A 232 -5.99 -2.53 5.01
C MET A 232 -7.31 -3.16 4.57
N ALA A 233 -8.36 -3.07 5.40
CA ALA A 233 -9.68 -3.57 5.05
C ALA A 233 -10.33 -2.80 3.89
N ALA A 234 -10.06 -1.48 3.77
CA ALA A 234 -10.54 -0.68 2.64
C ALA A 234 -9.70 -0.87 1.35
N LEU A 235 -8.45 -1.32 1.50
CA LEU A 235 -7.52 -1.56 0.39
C LEU A 235 -7.88 -2.82 -0.38
N THR A 236 -8.29 -3.86 0.33
CA THR A 236 -8.69 -5.14 -0.25
C THR A 236 -10.19 -5.25 -0.35
N GLY A 237 -10.65 -6.11 -1.24
CA GLY A 237 -12.05 -6.45 -1.31
C GLY A 237 -12.32 -7.45 -2.41
N TYR A 238 -13.60 -7.70 -2.61
CA TYR A 238 -14.04 -8.63 -3.63
C TYR A 238 -15.22 -8.10 -4.42
N ILE A 239 -15.24 -8.49 -5.69
CA ILE A 239 -16.29 -8.14 -6.62
C ILE A 239 -16.80 -9.41 -7.31
N THR A 240 -18.07 -9.39 -7.67
CA THR A 240 -18.61 -10.36 -8.63
C THR A 240 -17.97 -10.09 -9.99
N THR A 241 -17.61 -11.14 -10.71
CA THR A 241 -17.32 -11.00 -12.13
C THR A 241 -18.59 -10.51 -12.83
N ASN A 242 -18.42 -9.61 -13.79
CA ASN A 242 -19.53 -9.13 -14.60
C ASN A 242 -19.36 -9.70 -16.00
N GLU A 243 -20.42 -10.32 -16.49
CA GLU A 243 -20.49 -10.87 -17.84
C GLU A 243 -21.45 -10.03 -18.67
N PRO A 244 -21.16 -9.83 -19.98
CA PRO A 244 -22.04 -9.10 -20.87
C PRO A 244 -23.25 -9.94 -21.26
N TYR A 245 -24.44 -9.35 -21.11
CA TYR A 245 -25.73 -9.92 -21.54
C TYR A 245 -26.46 -8.96 -22.47
N LEU A 246 -27.19 -9.51 -23.42
CA LEU A 246 -28.10 -8.80 -24.30
C LEU A 246 -29.53 -9.14 -23.94
N GLN A 247 -30.39 -8.13 -23.85
CA GLN A 247 -31.82 -8.34 -23.73
C GLN A 247 -32.45 -8.52 -25.13
N ASN A 248 -33.10 -9.64 -25.38
CA ASN A 248 -33.78 -9.92 -26.65
C ASN A 248 -35.14 -9.18 -26.78
N TYR A 249 -35.82 -9.33 -27.92
CA TYR A 249 -37.14 -8.72 -28.14
C TYR A 249 -38.22 -9.20 -27.16
N GLU A 250 -38.10 -10.43 -26.66
CA GLU A 250 -38.99 -11.02 -25.65
C GLU A 250 -38.62 -10.65 -24.20
N ARG A 251 -37.59 -9.81 -24.02
CA ARG A 251 -37.02 -9.37 -22.73
C ARG A 251 -36.24 -10.43 -21.95
N ASN A 252 -35.92 -11.56 -22.56
CA ASN A 252 -35.02 -12.58 -22.03
C ASN A 252 -33.55 -12.11 -22.11
N LEU A 253 -32.75 -12.47 -21.11
CA LEU A 253 -31.32 -12.18 -21.06
C LEU A 253 -30.56 -13.30 -21.76
N ILE A 254 -29.73 -12.92 -22.73
CA ILE A 254 -28.94 -13.83 -23.56
C ILE A 254 -27.47 -13.47 -23.35
N GLU A 255 -26.64 -14.48 -23.11
CA GLU A 255 -25.20 -14.28 -22.97
C GLU A 255 -24.59 -13.74 -24.26
N TRP A 256 -23.64 -12.81 -24.14
CA TRP A 256 -22.94 -12.25 -25.31
C TRP A 256 -22.21 -13.32 -26.14
N SER A 257 -21.80 -14.42 -25.51
CA SER A 257 -21.15 -15.58 -26.14
C SER A 257 -22.02 -16.26 -27.21
N GLN A 258 -23.35 -16.16 -27.09
CA GLN A 258 -24.32 -16.79 -27.99
C GLN A 258 -24.67 -15.89 -29.19
N ILE A 259 -24.14 -14.67 -29.24
CA ILE A 259 -24.41 -13.72 -30.31
C ILE A 259 -23.49 -14.03 -31.47
N GLU A 260 -24.08 -14.34 -32.61
CA GLU A 260 -23.37 -14.64 -33.82
C GLU A 260 -23.50 -13.50 -34.83
N ARG A 261 -22.45 -13.27 -35.62
CA ARG A 261 -22.53 -12.32 -36.73
C ARG A 261 -23.10 -12.96 -37.96
N VAL A 262 -23.96 -12.21 -38.62
CA VAL A 262 -24.66 -12.61 -39.83
C VAL A 262 -23.85 -12.17 -41.03
N VAL A 263 -23.57 -13.11 -41.92
CA VAL A 263 -22.92 -12.86 -43.21
C VAL A 263 -23.98 -12.65 -44.28
N TYR A 264 -24.94 -13.57 -44.34
CA TYR A 264 -26.02 -13.54 -45.32
C TYR A 264 -27.39 -13.71 -44.67
N VAL A 265 -28.39 -13.04 -45.22
CA VAL A 265 -29.80 -13.30 -44.92
C VAL A 265 -30.52 -13.61 -46.22
N ILE A 266 -31.11 -14.80 -46.31
CA ILE A 266 -31.96 -15.20 -47.43
C ILE A 266 -33.41 -14.87 -47.07
N ASN A 267 -33.94 -13.79 -47.63
CA ASN A 267 -35.25 -13.27 -47.28
C ASN A 267 -36.41 -14.16 -47.78
N ASP A 268 -36.22 -14.82 -48.93
CA ASP A 268 -37.21 -15.70 -49.58
C ASP A 268 -36.91 -17.19 -49.37
N ALA A 269 -36.41 -17.55 -48.19
CA ALA A 269 -36.04 -18.92 -47.82
C ALA A 269 -37.20 -19.93 -47.85
N GLY A 270 -38.46 -19.48 -47.90
CA GLY A 270 -39.63 -20.35 -48.13
C GLY A 270 -39.51 -21.19 -49.41
N ARG A 271 -38.80 -20.72 -50.42
CA ARG A 271 -38.60 -21.42 -51.70
C ARG A 271 -37.66 -22.61 -51.61
N ILE A 272 -36.86 -22.67 -50.54
CA ILE A 272 -35.93 -23.77 -50.24
C ILE A 272 -36.39 -24.57 -49.00
N GLY A 273 -37.63 -24.36 -48.55
CA GLY A 273 -38.27 -25.17 -47.50
C GLY A 273 -38.15 -24.62 -46.08
N PHE A 274 -37.82 -23.34 -45.89
CA PHE A 274 -37.73 -22.70 -44.57
C PHE A 274 -38.87 -21.70 -44.32
N ASP A 275 -39.54 -21.79 -43.17
CA ASP A 275 -40.68 -20.92 -42.84
C ASP A 275 -40.30 -19.45 -42.57
N LYS A 276 -39.10 -19.22 -42.02
CA LYS A 276 -38.53 -17.89 -41.76
C LYS A 276 -37.32 -17.62 -42.66
N PRO A 277 -36.93 -16.35 -42.87
CA PRO A 277 -35.68 -15.99 -43.54
C PRO A 277 -34.51 -16.80 -42.98
N LEU A 278 -33.67 -17.32 -43.88
CA LEU A 278 -32.52 -18.12 -43.50
C LEU A 278 -31.37 -17.20 -43.13
N VAL A 279 -30.95 -17.26 -41.88
CA VAL A 279 -29.84 -16.48 -41.34
C VAL A 279 -28.57 -17.32 -41.42
N VAL A 280 -27.57 -16.79 -42.11
CA VAL A 280 -26.27 -17.45 -42.29
C VAL A 280 -25.24 -16.72 -41.46
N THR A 281 -24.74 -17.39 -40.43
CA THR A 281 -23.76 -16.81 -39.51
C THR A 281 -22.34 -17.21 -39.88
N LEU A 282 -21.36 -16.44 -39.39
CA LEU A 282 -19.95 -16.68 -39.68
C LEU A 282 -19.46 -18.05 -39.16
N GLN A 283 -20.07 -18.56 -38.09
CA GLN A 283 -19.71 -19.85 -37.50
C GLN A 283 -20.14 -21.04 -38.39
N ASP A 284 -21.17 -20.85 -39.20
CA ASP A 284 -21.68 -21.86 -40.12
C ASP A 284 -20.95 -21.81 -41.48
N SER A 285 -19.66 -22.17 -41.46
CA SER A 285 -18.78 -22.14 -42.63
C SER A 285 -19.32 -22.92 -43.84
N ALA A 286 -20.04 -24.02 -43.60
CA ALA A 286 -20.67 -24.81 -44.65
C ALA A 286 -21.74 -23.99 -45.38
N LEU A 287 -22.67 -23.38 -44.64
CA LEU A 287 -23.75 -22.57 -45.22
C LEU A 287 -23.22 -21.31 -45.89
N VAL A 288 -22.19 -20.67 -45.33
CA VAL A 288 -21.49 -19.55 -45.97
C VAL A 288 -20.93 -19.98 -47.33
N ASN A 289 -20.28 -21.15 -47.41
CA ASN A 289 -19.74 -21.66 -48.67
C ASN A 289 -20.84 -21.96 -49.70
N TYR A 290 -21.97 -22.57 -49.27
CA TYR A 290 -23.11 -22.82 -50.16
C TYR A 290 -23.68 -21.55 -50.77
N VAL A 291 -23.86 -20.50 -49.95
CA VAL A 291 -24.32 -19.20 -50.46
C VAL A 291 -23.31 -18.59 -51.43
N ASN A 292 -22.01 -18.71 -51.15
CA ASN A 292 -20.96 -18.22 -52.06
C ASN A 292 -20.99 -18.95 -53.42
N ILE A 293 -21.07 -20.28 -53.43
CA ILE A 293 -21.18 -21.09 -54.66
C ILE A 293 -22.45 -20.72 -55.43
N TYR A 294 -23.57 -20.54 -54.74
CA TYR A 294 -24.82 -20.10 -55.35
C TYR A 294 -24.68 -18.72 -56.02
N ARG A 295 -24.03 -17.76 -55.36
CA ARG A 295 -23.78 -16.42 -55.91
C ARG A 295 -22.86 -16.44 -57.13
N GLN A 296 -21.86 -17.30 -57.15
CA GLN A 296 -20.93 -17.46 -58.29
C GLN A 296 -21.64 -17.84 -59.60
N GLN A 297 -22.81 -18.51 -59.54
CA GLN A 297 -23.61 -18.85 -60.74
C GLN A 297 -24.06 -17.61 -61.53
N PHE A 298 -24.01 -16.43 -60.94
CA PHE A 298 -24.47 -15.18 -61.53
C PHE A 298 -23.35 -14.16 -61.75
N GLU A 299 -22.10 -14.50 -61.46
CA GLU A 299 -20.95 -13.64 -61.76
C GLU A 299 -20.83 -13.43 -63.27
N GLY A 300 -21.07 -12.19 -63.73
CA GLY A 300 -21.03 -11.79 -65.15
C GLY A 300 -22.40 -11.65 -65.85
N ASN A 301 -23.52 -11.93 -65.18
CA ASN A 301 -24.88 -11.70 -65.69
C ASN A 301 -25.44 -10.34 -65.22
N ASN A 302 -26.59 -9.88 -65.74
CA ASN A 302 -27.31 -8.67 -65.31
C ASN A 302 -27.86 -8.78 -63.87
N THR A 303 -26.97 -8.92 -62.88
CA THR A 303 -27.28 -8.95 -61.45
C THR A 303 -27.63 -7.54 -60.99
N LYS A 304 -28.78 -7.38 -60.33
CA LYS A 304 -29.14 -6.13 -59.68
C LYS A 304 -28.58 -6.17 -58.27
N TYR A 305 -27.48 -5.46 -58.06
CA TYR A 305 -26.93 -5.20 -56.74
C TYR A 305 -27.48 -3.89 -56.22
N TYR A 306 -28.20 -3.95 -55.10
CA TYR A 306 -28.61 -2.76 -54.38
C TYR A 306 -27.64 -2.54 -53.23
N ASP A 307 -26.61 -1.73 -53.48
CA ASP A 307 -25.70 -1.28 -52.43
C ASP A 307 -26.49 -0.51 -51.37
N MET A 308 -26.19 -0.77 -50.10
CA MET A 308 -26.72 0.08 -49.04
C MET A 308 -26.13 1.49 -49.17
N PRO A 309 -26.93 2.56 -48.97
CA PRO A 309 -26.45 3.93 -49.13
C PRO A 309 -25.33 4.26 -48.13
N GLY A 310 -24.18 4.74 -48.64
CA GLY A 310 -23.02 5.13 -47.82
C GLY A 310 -22.04 4.01 -47.46
N VAL A 311 -22.11 2.87 -48.16
CA VAL A 311 -21.39 1.63 -47.81
C VAL A 311 -20.27 1.31 -48.81
N ARG A 312 -19.32 0.45 -48.43
CA ARG A 312 -18.36 -0.16 -49.36
C ARG A 312 -19.10 -0.92 -50.48
N PRO A 313 -18.61 -0.91 -51.72
CA PRO A 313 -19.21 -1.67 -52.81
C PRO A 313 -19.33 -3.15 -52.46
N GLY A 314 -20.52 -3.73 -52.57
CA GLY A 314 -20.75 -5.17 -52.37
C GLY A 314 -21.59 -5.56 -51.16
N VAL A 315 -21.79 -4.68 -50.17
CA VAL A 315 -22.72 -4.91 -49.04
C VAL A 315 -24.09 -4.37 -49.40
N GLY A 316 -25.07 -5.27 -49.47
CA GLY A 316 -26.36 -4.93 -50.05
C GLY A 316 -27.21 -6.13 -50.38
N THR A 317 -28.30 -5.87 -51.11
CA THR A 317 -29.23 -6.92 -51.52
C THR A 317 -28.90 -7.41 -52.92
N PHE A 318 -28.76 -8.72 -53.05
CA PHE A 318 -28.48 -9.46 -54.27
C PHE A 318 -29.75 -10.13 -54.79
N TYR A 319 -30.06 -9.89 -56.06
CA TYR A 319 -31.16 -10.54 -56.77
C TYR A 319 -30.91 -10.53 -58.30
N ALA A 320 -31.33 -11.58 -58.99
CA ALA A 320 -31.17 -11.75 -60.44
C ALA A 320 -32.43 -12.39 -61.05
N ASP A 321 -32.86 -11.92 -62.23
CA ASP A 321 -34.08 -12.39 -62.91
C ASP A 321 -33.90 -13.73 -63.68
N ASN A 322 -33.00 -14.61 -63.22
CA ASN A 322 -32.65 -15.88 -63.87
C ASN A 322 -32.99 -17.08 -62.97
N SER A 323 -33.31 -18.23 -63.59
CA SER A 323 -33.52 -19.50 -62.89
C SER A 323 -32.20 -19.97 -62.26
N SER A 324 -32.28 -20.64 -61.12
CA SER A 324 -31.10 -20.98 -60.32
C SER A 324 -31.19 -22.39 -59.74
N THR A 325 -30.06 -22.92 -59.28
CA THR A 325 -30.03 -24.23 -58.61
C THR A 325 -29.44 -24.06 -57.22
N TRP A 326 -30.20 -24.43 -56.20
CA TRP A 326 -29.78 -24.44 -54.80
C TRP A 326 -29.48 -25.88 -54.36
N GLU A 327 -28.29 -26.11 -53.83
CA GLU A 327 -27.85 -27.41 -53.33
C GLU A 327 -27.33 -27.25 -51.90
N LEU A 328 -27.99 -27.91 -50.96
CA LEU A 328 -27.60 -27.96 -49.56
C LEU A 328 -26.94 -29.32 -49.28
N GLU A 329 -26.00 -29.39 -48.32
CA GLU A 329 -25.25 -30.60 -47.99
C GLU A 329 -26.15 -31.85 -47.85
N GLY A 330 -25.93 -32.86 -48.71
CA GLY A 330 -26.67 -34.12 -48.69
C GLY A 330 -28.10 -34.07 -49.25
N GLY A 331 -28.56 -32.92 -49.75
CA GLY A 331 -29.86 -32.73 -50.40
C GLY A 331 -29.80 -32.88 -51.92
N GLN A 332 -30.95 -33.16 -52.54
CA GLN A 332 -31.08 -33.11 -54.00
C GLN A 332 -31.02 -31.65 -54.49
N PRO A 333 -30.41 -31.38 -55.67
CA PRO A 333 -30.35 -30.02 -56.22
C PRO A 333 -31.76 -29.51 -56.52
N ASN A 334 -32.17 -28.47 -55.80
CA ASN A 334 -33.47 -27.83 -55.95
C ASN A 334 -33.37 -26.76 -57.03
N ARG A 335 -34.01 -26.99 -58.18
CA ARG A 335 -34.14 -25.98 -59.24
C ARG A 335 -35.20 -24.95 -58.84
N LEU A 336 -34.78 -23.70 -58.74
CA LEU A 336 -35.62 -22.56 -58.41
C LEU A 336 -36.01 -21.83 -59.70
N PRO A 337 -37.31 -21.60 -59.96
CA PRO A 337 -37.75 -20.81 -61.11
C PRO A 337 -37.27 -19.36 -60.99
N SER A 338 -37.19 -18.60 -62.09
CA SER A 338 -36.94 -17.17 -61.98
C SER A 338 -38.00 -16.50 -61.09
N PRO A 339 -37.60 -15.57 -60.22
CA PRO A 339 -36.25 -15.01 -60.07
C PRO A 339 -35.35 -15.76 -59.07
N SER A 340 -34.07 -15.41 -58.99
CA SER A 340 -33.13 -15.97 -58.01
C SER A 340 -33.50 -15.60 -56.56
N LEU A 341 -32.91 -16.30 -55.59
CA LEU A 341 -33.03 -15.98 -54.17
C LEU A 341 -32.62 -14.53 -53.85
N ASN A 342 -33.40 -13.89 -52.97
CA ASN A 342 -33.19 -12.55 -52.47
C ASN A 342 -32.27 -12.60 -51.24
N ILE A 343 -30.97 -12.31 -51.44
CA ILE A 343 -29.92 -12.48 -50.44
C ILE A 343 -29.36 -11.12 -50.04
N THR A 344 -29.41 -10.78 -48.77
CA THR A 344 -28.75 -9.59 -48.22
C THR A 344 -27.39 -9.97 -47.65
N LEU A 345 -26.32 -9.31 -48.10
CA LEU A 345 -24.97 -9.43 -47.56
C LEU A 345 -24.72 -8.34 -46.51
N PHE A 346 -24.10 -8.72 -45.40
CA PHE A 346 -23.63 -7.82 -44.35
C PHE A 346 -22.08 -7.83 -44.28
N GLU A 347 -21.49 -6.73 -43.80
CA GLU A 347 -20.04 -6.62 -43.59
C GLU A 347 -19.62 -7.51 -42.42
N VAL A 348 -18.46 -8.17 -42.57
CA VAL A 348 -17.89 -9.04 -41.55
C VAL A 348 -16.47 -8.57 -41.23
N ASP A 349 -16.20 -8.28 -39.97
CA ASP A 349 -14.85 -8.06 -39.44
C ASP A 349 -14.50 -9.16 -38.41
N GLY A 350 -13.21 -9.36 -38.10
CA GLY A 350 -12.71 -10.51 -37.35
C GLY A 350 -13.31 -10.72 -35.95
N GLU A 351 -13.48 -9.66 -35.14
CA GLU A 351 -13.94 -9.75 -33.73
C GLU A 351 -15.29 -9.10 -33.47
N VAL A 352 -16.19 -9.74 -32.68
CA VAL A 352 -17.57 -9.31 -32.41
C VAL A 352 -17.56 -8.04 -31.55
N ARG A 353 -17.28 -6.91 -32.20
CA ARG A 353 -17.24 -5.57 -31.62
C ARG A 353 -18.36 -4.75 -32.23
N ILE A 354 -18.91 -3.82 -31.45
CA ILE A 354 -19.90 -2.88 -32.00
C ILE A 354 -19.16 -1.94 -32.94
N PRO A 355 -19.55 -1.88 -34.22
CA PRO A 355 -18.88 -1.03 -35.18
C PRO A 355 -19.22 0.45 -34.91
N PRO A 356 -18.35 1.40 -35.34
CA PRO A 356 -18.60 2.83 -35.18
C PRO A 356 -19.96 3.25 -35.73
N GLU A 357 -20.59 4.26 -35.11
CA GLU A 357 -21.96 4.70 -35.43
C GLU A 357 -22.23 4.85 -36.94
N GLN A 358 -21.24 5.39 -37.65
CA GLN A 358 -21.28 5.65 -39.09
C GLN A 358 -21.46 4.41 -39.96
N VAL A 359 -21.08 3.22 -39.49
CA VAL A 359 -21.10 1.97 -40.28
C VAL A 359 -22.04 0.91 -39.68
N ARG A 360 -22.76 1.21 -38.59
CA ARG A 360 -23.61 0.25 -37.86
C ARG A 360 -24.67 -0.45 -38.70
N HIS A 361 -25.21 0.24 -39.70
CA HIS A 361 -26.23 -0.30 -40.61
C HIS A 361 -25.70 -1.42 -41.53
N GLN A 362 -24.37 -1.58 -41.62
CA GLN A 362 -23.70 -2.58 -42.46
C GLN A 362 -23.56 -3.94 -41.79
N TYR A 363 -23.86 -4.02 -40.48
CA TYR A 363 -23.64 -5.21 -39.66
C TYR A 363 -24.96 -5.70 -39.08
N ALA A 364 -25.18 -7.01 -39.15
CA ALA A 364 -26.29 -7.70 -38.51
C ALA A 364 -25.79 -8.83 -37.62
N PHE A 365 -26.56 -9.08 -36.56
CA PHE A 365 -26.28 -10.10 -35.56
C PHE A 365 -27.51 -10.97 -35.40
N ALA A 366 -27.31 -12.23 -35.02
CA ALA A 366 -28.38 -13.16 -34.80
C ALA A 366 -28.14 -13.97 -33.53
N ILE A 367 -29.26 -14.43 -32.98
CA ILE A 367 -29.28 -15.26 -31.79
C ILE A 367 -30.11 -16.49 -32.11
N ASN A 368 -29.61 -17.68 -31.77
CA ASN A 368 -30.28 -18.97 -31.97
C ASN A 368 -30.37 -19.48 -33.43
N GLY A 369 -29.22 -19.56 -34.11
CA GLY A 369 -29.06 -20.36 -35.32
C GLY A 369 -29.80 -19.87 -36.57
N ARG A 370 -29.99 -20.78 -37.53
CA ARG A 370 -30.35 -20.48 -38.93
C ARG A 370 -31.72 -19.80 -39.16
N GLN A 371 -32.61 -19.78 -38.18
CA GLN A 371 -33.93 -19.13 -38.25
C GLN A 371 -34.20 -18.21 -37.05
N GLY A 372 -33.13 -17.74 -36.40
CA GLY A 372 -33.18 -16.80 -35.29
C GLY A 372 -33.60 -15.39 -35.72
N ASP A 373 -33.90 -14.56 -34.73
CA ASP A 373 -34.21 -13.14 -34.96
C ASP A 373 -32.93 -12.35 -35.28
N LEU A 374 -33.09 -11.32 -36.12
CA LEU A 374 -32.00 -10.43 -36.54
C LEU A 374 -31.95 -9.18 -35.66
N TYR A 375 -30.74 -8.81 -35.26
CA TYR A 375 -30.45 -7.66 -34.41
C TYR A 375 -29.49 -6.70 -35.12
N ASN A 376 -29.82 -5.40 -35.07
CA ASN A 376 -28.95 -4.35 -35.59
C ASN A 376 -27.96 -3.89 -34.52
N ALA A 377 -26.76 -3.45 -34.92
CA ALA A 377 -25.72 -2.97 -34.01
C ALA A 377 -26.20 -1.91 -32.99
N THR A 378 -27.12 -1.04 -33.38
CA THR A 378 -27.73 -0.04 -32.47
C THR A 378 -28.55 -0.68 -31.35
N TYR A 379 -29.26 -1.76 -31.64
CA TYR A 379 -30.02 -2.51 -30.65
C TYR A 379 -29.10 -3.18 -29.65
N LEU A 380 -28.00 -3.80 -30.11
CA LEU A 380 -27.00 -4.38 -29.21
C LEU A 380 -26.42 -3.33 -28.27
N GLN A 381 -26.12 -2.12 -28.77
CA GLN A 381 -25.58 -1.05 -27.94
C GLN A 381 -26.57 -0.61 -26.85
N GLN A 382 -27.85 -0.45 -27.20
CA GLN A 382 -28.88 0.05 -26.29
C GLN A 382 -29.34 -0.98 -25.25
N ASN A 383 -29.34 -2.25 -25.62
CA ASN A 383 -29.88 -3.34 -24.81
C ASN A 383 -28.79 -4.26 -24.22
N GLY A 384 -27.52 -3.97 -24.48
CA GLY A 384 -26.38 -4.62 -23.87
C GLY A 384 -26.14 -4.11 -22.45
N SER A 385 -26.05 -5.02 -21.49
CA SER A 385 -25.77 -4.68 -20.10
C SER A 385 -24.91 -5.73 -19.43
N CYS A 386 -24.07 -5.31 -18.50
CA CYS A 386 -23.27 -6.22 -17.68
C CYS A 386 -24.10 -6.71 -16.50
N LYS A 387 -24.09 -8.03 -16.25
CA LYS A 387 -24.75 -8.67 -15.11
C LYS A 387 -23.74 -9.38 -14.22
N PRO A 388 -23.98 -9.41 -12.90
CA PRO A 388 -23.13 -10.16 -11.99
C PRO A 388 -23.25 -11.66 -12.25
N SER A 389 -22.12 -12.33 -12.37
CA SER A 389 -21.97 -13.78 -12.50
C SER A 389 -21.78 -14.42 -11.11
N ASP A 390 -21.83 -15.75 -11.05
CA ASP A 390 -21.72 -16.53 -9.80
C ASP A 390 -20.28 -16.63 -9.27
N THR A 391 -19.31 -16.13 -10.04
CA THR A 391 -17.90 -16.14 -9.68
C THR A 391 -17.46 -14.82 -9.06
N TYR A 392 -16.61 -14.90 -8.05
CA TYR A 392 -16.06 -13.75 -7.34
C TYR A 392 -14.57 -13.66 -7.57
N GLN A 393 -14.06 -12.43 -7.56
CA GLN A 393 -12.64 -12.16 -7.63
C GLN A 393 -12.23 -11.36 -6.40
N TRP A 394 -11.08 -11.72 -5.85
CA TRP A 394 -10.47 -10.99 -4.75
C TRP A 394 -9.34 -10.12 -5.29
N GLY A 395 -9.18 -8.92 -4.74
CA GLY A 395 -8.17 -8.01 -5.25
C GLY A 395 -7.90 -6.79 -4.38
N PHE A 396 -7.12 -5.90 -4.97
CA PHE A 396 -6.70 -4.64 -4.40
C PHE A 396 -7.25 -3.47 -5.20
N SER A 397 -7.58 -2.38 -4.51
CA SER A 397 -7.74 -1.06 -5.14
C SER A 397 -6.37 -0.41 -5.31
N TYR A 398 -5.99 -0.14 -6.56
CA TYR A 398 -4.74 0.55 -6.92
C TYR A 398 -4.59 1.91 -6.21
N ILE A 399 -5.68 2.68 -6.14
CA ILE A 399 -5.65 4.01 -5.53
C ILE A 399 -5.33 3.88 -4.04
N PHE A 400 -5.99 2.96 -3.34
CA PHE A 400 -5.67 2.69 -1.94
C PHE A 400 -4.25 2.15 -1.77
N LEU A 401 -3.78 1.27 -2.66
CA LEU A 401 -2.43 0.70 -2.60
C LEU A 401 -1.39 1.82 -2.69
N PHE A 402 -1.61 2.75 -3.61
CA PHE A 402 -0.78 3.94 -3.77
C PHE A 402 -0.81 4.85 -2.53
N MET A 403 -2.00 5.16 -1.99
CA MET A 403 -2.11 5.99 -0.78
C MET A 403 -1.45 5.34 0.45
N VAL A 404 -1.70 4.05 0.68
CA VAL A 404 -1.10 3.27 1.77
C VAL A 404 0.42 3.23 1.62
N SER A 405 0.93 3.12 0.39
CA SER A 405 2.37 3.15 0.13
C SER A 405 2.98 4.50 0.48
N ILE A 406 2.32 5.61 0.15
CA ILE A 406 2.75 6.96 0.56
C ILE A 406 2.73 7.08 2.10
N PHE A 407 1.66 6.65 2.76
CA PHE A 407 1.58 6.73 4.22
C PHE A 407 2.64 5.87 4.91
N ASN A 408 2.87 4.64 4.43
CA ASN A 408 3.97 3.78 4.92
C ASN A 408 5.33 4.45 4.73
N PHE A 409 5.56 5.09 3.59
CA PHE A 409 6.80 5.80 3.32
C PHE A 409 7.01 6.98 4.28
N VAL A 410 5.97 7.81 4.46
CA VAL A 410 6.01 8.95 5.40
C VAL A 410 6.24 8.46 6.83
N TRP A 411 5.50 7.43 7.27
CA TRP A 411 5.68 6.83 8.59
C TRP A 411 7.09 6.28 8.79
N SER A 412 7.66 5.61 7.79
CA SER A 412 9.02 5.08 7.82
C SER A 412 10.05 6.21 7.94
N CYS A 413 9.89 7.29 7.18
CA CYS A 413 10.74 8.48 7.27
C CYS A 413 10.68 9.12 8.66
N ILE A 414 9.50 9.18 9.27
CA ILE A 414 9.32 9.66 10.65
C ILE A 414 10.08 8.77 11.63
N MET A 415 9.90 7.44 11.58
CA MET A 415 10.57 6.51 12.48
C MET A 415 12.09 6.59 12.37
N VAL A 416 12.60 6.55 11.14
CA VAL A 416 14.04 6.64 10.89
C VAL A 416 14.58 8.01 11.29
N GLY A 417 13.86 9.09 11.00
CA GLY A 417 14.24 10.44 11.40
C GLY A 417 14.38 10.60 12.91
N MET A 418 13.36 10.15 13.67
CA MET A 418 13.38 10.17 15.13
C MET A 418 14.47 9.26 15.71
N TRP A 419 14.66 8.07 15.13
CA TRP A 419 15.71 7.15 15.55
C TRP A 419 17.13 7.70 15.27
N LEU A 420 17.34 8.38 14.15
CA LEU A 420 18.62 9.04 13.84
C LEU A 420 18.89 10.23 14.76
N ASP A 421 17.86 11.02 15.06
CA ASP A 421 17.98 12.17 15.98
C ASP A 421 18.39 11.70 17.38
N THR A 422 17.74 10.64 17.89
CA THR A 422 18.08 10.03 19.18
C THR A 422 19.48 9.43 19.21
N CYS A 423 19.86 8.66 18.19
CA CYS A 423 21.20 8.06 18.12
C CYS A 423 22.32 9.12 18.09
N ARG A 424 22.08 10.26 17.43
CA ARG A 424 23.07 11.35 17.33
C ARG A 424 23.12 12.22 18.58
N GLY A 425 21.96 12.57 19.12
CA GLY A 425 21.82 13.55 20.18
C GLY A 425 21.86 12.99 21.60
N SER A 426 21.31 11.80 21.84
CA SER A 426 21.11 11.31 23.21
C SER A 426 22.40 10.80 23.84
N ARG A 427 22.69 11.33 25.03
CA ARG A 427 23.78 10.86 25.89
C ARG A 427 23.41 9.54 26.56
N MET A 428 22.16 9.39 27.00
CA MET A 428 21.68 8.19 27.66
C MET A 428 21.69 6.99 26.70
N TYR A 429 21.32 7.21 25.44
CA TYR A 429 21.43 6.18 24.41
C TYR A 429 22.89 5.75 24.16
N LYS A 430 23.82 6.71 24.04
CA LYS A 430 25.26 6.42 23.86
C LYS A 430 25.89 5.71 25.04
N SER A 431 25.36 5.90 26.24
CA SER A 431 25.81 5.18 27.45
C SER A 431 25.34 3.73 27.53
N GLY A 432 24.60 3.23 26.54
CA GLY A 432 24.08 1.85 26.49
C GLY A 432 22.82 1.63 27.33
N ARG A 433 22.29 2.67 28.00
CA ARG A 433 21.07 2.60 28.79
C ARG A 433 19.85 2.72 27.88
N ARG A 434 19.26 1.58 27.51
CA ARG A 434 18.02 1.55 26.72
C ARG A 434 16.78 1.75 27.59
N PRO A 435 15.83 2.61 27.19
CA PRO A 435 14.52 2.64 27.81
C PRO A 435 13.77 1.35 27.45
N GLY A 436 13.29 0.67 28.47
CA GLY A 436 12.42 -0.50 28.35
C GLY A 436 11.38 -0.45 29.46
N LEU A 437 10.29 -1.20 29.31
CA LEU A 437 9.12 -1.12 30.20
C LEU A 437 9.50 -1.10 31.69
N LEU A 438 10.23 -2.11 32.17
CA LEU A 438 10.64 -2.22 33.58
C LEU A 438 11.52 -1.04 34.02
N ARG A 439 12.40 -0.55 33.14
CA ARG A 439 13.25 0.62 33.42
C ARG A 439 12.41 1.87 33.57
N SER A 440 11.43 2.06 32.67
CA SER A 440 10.53 3.20 32.71
C SER A 440 9.65 3.20 33.96
N ILE A 441 9.21 2.04 34.44
CA ILE A 441 8.49 1.91 35.73
C ILE A 441 9.38 2.33 36.89
N MET A 442 10.63 1.85 36.93
CA MET A 442 11.58 2.20 37.99
C MET A 442 11.94 3.69 37.98
N ASP A 443 12.16 4.26 36.80
CA ASP A 443 12.52 5.67 36.65
C ASP A 443 11.31 6.59 36.96
N TYR A 444 10.09 6.18 36.59
CA TYR A 444 8.85 6.90 36.92
C TYR A 444 8.56 6.87 38.42
N SER A 445 8.57 5.67 39.04
CA SER A 445 8.29 5.51 40.48
C SER A 445 9.32 6.22 41.36
N ALA A 446 10.61 6.20 40.97
CA ALA A 446 11.65 6.94 41.67
C ALA A 446 11.41 8.45 41.63
N ALA A 447 11.01 9.00 40.48
CA ALA A 447 10.72 10.41 40.34
C ALA A 447 9.46 10.85 41.10
N VAL A 448 8.41 10.03 41.09
CA VAL A 448 7.18 10.28 41.88
C VAL A 448 7.49 10.28 43.38
N ARG A 449 8.29 9.32 43.87
CA ARG A 449 8.74 9.29 45.28
C ARG A 449 9.59 10.51 45.65
N GLU A 450 10.43 11.00 44.75
CA GLU A 450 11.22 12.22 44.98
C GLU A 450 10.35 13.48 45.05
N GLU A 451 9.22 13.50 44.35
CA GLU A 451 8.34 14.67 44.32
C GLU A 451 7.34 14.73 45.48
N LEU A 452 6.70 13.61 45.78
CA LEU A 452 5.61 13.52 46.76
C LEU A 452 6.07 12.96 48.12
N GLY A 453 7.32 12.50 48.23
CA GLY A 453 7.89 11.95 49.47
C GLY A 453 7.55 10.48 49.72
N THR A 454 7.83 10.00 50.93
CA THR A 454 7.59 8.60 51.33
C THR A 454 6.12 8.25 51.56
N GLU A 455 5.24 9.26 51.67
CA GLU A 455 3.80 9.07 51.88
C GLU A 455 3.07 8.52 50.64
N VAL A 456 3.72 8.53 49.48
CA VAL A 456 3.20 8.08 48.19
C VAL A 456 2.70 6.63 48.20
N GLU A 457 3.35 5.77 48.98
CA GLU A 457 3.04 4.34 49.01
C GLU A 457 1.68 4.03 49.61
N TYR A 458 1.09 4.98 50.34
CA TYR A 458 -0.19 4.83 51.04
C TYR A 458 -1.32 5.64 50.41
N LEU A 459 -1.05 6.42 49.35
CA LEU A 459 -2.06 7.25 48.69
C LEU A 459 -2.89 6.43 47.69
N GLU A 460 -4.19 6.70 47.65
CA GLU A 460 -5.07 6.17 46.59
C GLU A 460 -4.77 6.83 45.24
N GLU A 461 -5.09 6.15 44.14
CA GLU A 461 -4.69 6.60 42.79
C GLU A 461 -5.20 8.01 42.43
N GLU A 462 -6.40 8.37 42.89
CA GLU A 462 -6.99 9.67 42.57
C GLU A 462 -6.38 10.81 43.38
N GLU A 463 -6.03 10.55 44.64
CA GLU A 463 -5.27 11.50 45.46
C GLU A 463 -3.84 11.65 44.94
N LEU A 464 -3.22 10.56 44.49
CA LEU A 464 -1.90 10.56 43.87
C LEU A 464 -1.88 11.40 42.59
N ARG A 465 -2.88 11.22 41.71
CA ARG A 465 -3.04 12.04 40.48
C ARG A 465 -3.31 13.50 40.78
N GLN A 466 -4.08 13.81 41.82
CA GLN A 466 -4.36 15.18 42.23
C GLN A 466 -3.09 15.86 42.74
N ARG A 467 -2.37 15.24 43.69
CA ARG A 467 -1.12 15.80 44.23
C ARG A 467 -0.03 15.97 43.16
N LEU A 468 0.10 15.02 42.22
CA LEU A 468 1.00 15.15 41.05
C LEU A 468 0.63 16.28 40.09
N ARG A 469 -0.66 16.64 40.03
CA ARG A 469 -1.13 17.77 39.22
C ARG A 469 -0.87 19.10 39.93
N ASP A 470 -1.07 19.13 41.24
CA ASP A 470 -0.92 20.31 42.08
C ASP A 470 0.56 20.66 42.32
N SER A 471 1.44 19.67 42.35
CA SER A 471 2.89 19.87 42.50
C SER A 471 3.54 20.58 41.30
N GLY A 472 2.90 20.53 40.12
CA GLY A 472 3.39 21.17 38.89
C GLY A 472 4.75 20.67 38.41
N GLY A 473 5.23 19.52 38.94
CA GLY A 473 6.54 19.00 38.63
C GLY A 473 6.65 18.49 37.20
N ALA A 474 7.87 18.54 36.70
CA ALA A 474 8.23 17.99 35.42
C ALA A 474 9.46 17.08 35.58
N LEU A 475 9.55 16.08 34.71
CA LEU A 475 10.66 15.15 34.64
C LEU A 475 11.73 15.68 33.68
N LEU A 476 13.01 15.55 34.08
CA LEU A 476 14.15 15.78 33.21
C LEU A 476 15.27 14.77 33.47
N VAL A 477 16.26 14.70 32.57
CA VAL A 477 17.52 14.00 32.83
C VAL A 477 18.63 15.05 33.09
N PRO A 478 19.16 15.17 34.32
CA PRO A 478 20.20 16.14 34.65
C PRO A 478 21.48 15.93 33.85
N LYS A 479 22.23 16.99 33.55
CA LYS A 479 23.49 16.89 32.78
C LYS A 479 24.55 16.01 33.45
N THR A 480 24.54 15.92 34.77
CA THR A 480 25.54 15.19 35.57
C THR A 480 25.18 13.72 35.84
N GLU A 481 23.94 13.30 35.57
CA GLU A 481 23.43 11.97 35.94
C GLU A 481 22.78 11.26 34.73
N LEU A 482 22.78 9.93 34.74
CA LEU A 482 22.14 9.09 33.72
C LEU A 482 20.82 8.47 34.23
N ARG A 483 20.11 9.20 35.09
CA ARG A 483 18.79 8.82 35.61
C ARG A 483 17.80 9.96 35.41
N VAL A 484 16.54 9.61 35.22
CA VAL A 484 15.43 10.56 35.27
C VAL A 484 15.33 11.10 36.70
N ALA A 485 15.24 12.42 36.83
CA ALA A 485 15.09 13.11 38.10
C ALA A 485 14.04 14.22 37.98
N ARG A 486 13.57 14.69 39.14
CA ARG A 486 12.65 15.83 39.21
C ARG A 486 13.32 17.12 38.72
N ALA A 487 12.57 17.95 38.00
CA ALA A 487 12.93 19.34 37.77
C ALA A 487 12.64 20.17 39.02
N SER A 488 13.69 20.78 39.57
CA SER A 488 13.58 21.79 40.62
C SER A 488 12.75 22.97 40.11
N THR A 489 11.45 22.98 40.41
CA THR A 489 10.64 24.20 40.37
C THR A 489 11.24 25.15 41.41
N GLY A 490 11.66 26.34 40.99
CA GLY A 490 12.46 27.30 41.77
C GLY A 490 11.76 27.93 42.97
N GLN A 491 11.02 27.14 43.74
CA GLN A 491 10.27 27.52 44.93
C GLN A 491 10.63 26.66 46.15
N ASP A 492 11.85 26.12 46.19
CA ASP A 492 12.47 25.67 47.44
C ASP A 492 13.39 26.77 47.96
N GLY A 493 12.83 27.62 48.82
CA GLY A 493 13.61 28.47 49.69
C GLY A 493 14.52 27.62 50.57
N GLY A 494 15.82 27.80 50.42
CA GLY A 494 16.79 27.66 51.51
C GLY A 494 16.83 26.33 52.26
N ARG A 495 17.22 25.23 51.60
CA ARG A 495 18.04 24.22 52.27
C ARG A 495 19.17 23.80 51.33
N GLN A 496 20.31 24.47 51.48
CA GLN A 496 21.60 23.99 50.97
C GLN A 496 21.72 22.51 51.33
N ARG A 497 21.55 21.63 50.35
CA ARG A 497 21.95 20.22 50.46
C ARG A 497 23.45 20.23 50.68
N SER A 498 23.84 19.99 51.93
CA SER A 498 25.21 20.01 52.42
C SER A 498 26.15 19.22 51.50
N TRP A 499 27.12 19.93 50.94
CA TRP A 499 28.24 19.45 50.14
C TRP A 499 29.07 18.35 50.83
N LYS A 500 28.89 18.13 52.15
CA LYS A 500 29.62 17.13 52.94
C LYS A 500 29.28 15.66 52.66
N ARG A 501 28.21 15.33 51.94
CA ARG A 501 27.87 13.92 51.64
C ARG A 501 28.53 13.33 50.39
N SER A 502 29.19 14.13 49.54
CA SER A 502 29.84 13.62 48.32
C SER A 502 31.30 13.19 48.52
N LEU A 503 31.86 13.32 49.74
CA LEU A 503 33.27 13.00 50.04
C LEU A 503 33.47 11.66 50.77
N THR A 504 32.41 10.90 51.04
CA THR A 504 32.50 9.61 51.78
C THR A 504 31.94 8.41 51.03
N LYS A 505 32.11 8.37 49.71
CA LYS A 505 32.08 7.10 48.96
C LYS A 505 33.43 6.86 48.29
N GLY A 506 34.46 6.79 49.11
CA GLY A 506 35.63 5.97 48.80
C GLY A 506 35.28 4.52 49.18
N SER A 507 35.57 3.60 48.25
CA SER A 507 35.92 2.20 48.47
C SER A 507 35.20 1.46 49.60
N THR A 508 34.29 0.55 49.23
CA THR A 508 34.15 -0.74 49.93
C THR A 508 33.49 -1.72 48.96
N PHE A 509 34.36 -2.63 48.49
CA PHE A 509 34.18 -3.73 47.54
C PHE A 509 33.95 -3.38 46.06
#